data_AF-A0A1V2PW89-F1
#
_entry.id   AF-A0A1V2PW89-F1
#
_cell.length_a   1.000
_cell.length_b   1.000
_cell.length_c   1.000
_cell.angle_alpha   90.00
_cell.angle_beta   90.00
_cell.angle_gamma   90.00
#
_symmetry.space_group_name_H-M   'P 1'
#
loop_
_entity.id
_entity.type
_entity.pdbx_description
1 polymer ?
#
loop_
_entity_poly.entity_id
_entity_poly.type
_entity_poly.pdbx_seq_one_letter_code
_entity_poly.pdbx_strand_id
1 'polypeptide(L)'
;MSDSARLPARSVVVVLFAVAACAVLAAGGLTAVVLADSRPGPVTPVVAGERPSPTARTAATRAVAHPMCLIGSWRTVDETLMVKFYNDEDPMPLTTSGRVFEFRPDGTGTERLDNVTLSGSFEGNALRMVGNGSTDFTWSATDKVITYIDRTRTDVTWAFYDQRGLVDTQPVTAKQGVNEVDDYSCQGTQLVESNGSGYRSVWARTTASGVYG
;
A
#
# COMPACT_ATOMS: atom_id res chain seq x y z
N MET A 1 59.90 20.19 -2.76
CA MET A 1 59.94 21.64 -2.45
C MET A 1 58.89 22.32 -3.32
N SER A 2 58.16 23.28 -2.73
CA SER A 2 56.85 23.85 -3.17
C SER A 2 55.69 22.90 -2.85
N ASP A 3 55.01 22.95 -1.71
CA ASP A 3 54.68 24.01 -0.74
C ASP A 3 53.63 25.03 -1.20
N SER A 4 52.48 24.99 -0.49
CA SER A 4 51.39 25.96 -0.39
C SER A 4 50.50 26.20 -1.63
N ALA A 5 49.16 26.28 -1.54
CA ALA A 5 48.36 26.90 -0.49
C ALA A 5 46.99 26.22 -0.25
N ARG A 6 46.60 26.16 1.02
CA ARG A 6 45.22 26.00 1.48
C ARG A 6 44.54 27.37 1.63
N LEU A 7 43.19 27.32 1.66
CA LEU A 7 42.19 28.16 2.35
C LEU A 7 41.16 28.82 1.40
N PRO A 8 39.93 29.19 1.84
CA PRO A 8 39.26 28.93 3.12
C PRO A 8 37.83 28.32 3.00
N ALA A 9 37.31 27.90 4.16
CA ALA A 9 35.95 27.48 4.41
C ALA A 9 34.89 28.54 4.06
N ARG A 10 33.71 28.08 3.62
CA ARG A 10 32.46 28.84 3.74
C ARG A 10 31.47 28.07 4.59
N SER A 11 31.24 28.63 5.76
CA SER A 11 30.21 28.29 6.73
C SER A 11 28.84 28.85 6.29
N VAL A 12 27.79 28.14 6.71
CA VAL A 12 26.47 28.65 7.13
C VAL A 12 25.54 29.16 6.01
N VAL A 13 24.38 28.52 5.84
CA VAL A 13 23.08 29.03 6.35
C VAL A 13 22.15 27.84 6.63
N VAL A 14 21.85 27.64 7.92
CA VAL A 14 20.70 26.85 8.39
C VAL A 14 19.49 27.79 8.35
N VAL A 15 18.46 27.46 7.57
CA VAL A 15 17.17 28.18 7.65
C VAL A 15 16.15 27.25 8.29
N LEU A 16 15.99 27.42 9.60
CA LEU A 16 14.85 26.98 10.39
C LEU A 16 13.66 27.91 10.05
N PHE A 17 12.60 27.37 9.45
CA PHE A 17 11.28 28.00 9.51
C PHE A 17 10.46 27.25 10.56
N ALA A 18 10.48 27.78 11.78
CA ALA A 18 9.48 27.52 12.80
C ALA A 18 8.36 28.56 12.65
N VAL A 19 7.14 28.11 12.40
CA VAL A 19 5.93 28.93 12.53
C VAL A 19 4.98 28.23 13.51
N ALA A 20 5.07 28.70 14.75
CA ALA A 20 4.03 28.66 15.79
C ALA A 20 2.80 29.47 15.34
N ALA A 21 1.59 29.43 15.89
CA ALA A 21 0.83 28.64 16.86
C ALA A 21 -0.60 29.23 16.86
N CYS A 22 -1.51 28.63 17.65
CA CYS A 22 -2.80 29.14 18.15
C CYS A 22 -3.99 29.13 17.15
N ALA A 23 -4.98 28.22 17.29
CA ALA A 23 -6.00 28.04 18.36
C ALA A 23 -7.26 28.90 18.16
N VAL A 24 -8.41 28.27 17.88
CA VAL A 24 -9.74 28.74 18.31
C VAL A 24 -10.64 27.53 18.64
N LEU A 25 -11.14 27.53 19.87
CA LEU A 25 -12.22 26.71 20.42
C LEU A 25 -13.60 27.25 19.99
N ALA A 26 -14.58 26.37 19.74
CA ALA A 26 -16.01 26.52 20.07
C ALA A 26 -16.78 25.32 19.46
N ALA A 27 -17.35 24.39 20.22
CA ALA A 27 -18.52 24.47 21.11
C ALA A 27 -19.89 24.48 20.37
N GLY A 28 -20.79 23.60 20.82
CA GLY A 28 -22.23 23.56 20.52
C GLY A 28 -22.61 22.40 19.60
N GLY A 29 -23.54 21.49 19.90
CA GLY A 29 -24.59 21.47 20.90
C GLY A 29 -25.87 20.88 20.26
N LEU A 30 -26.68 20.22 21.09
CA LEU A 30 -28.07 19.77 20.86
C LEU A 30 -28.30 18.38 20.26
N THR A 31 -28.36 17.42 21.18
CA THR A 31 -29.32 16.31 21.20
C THR A 31 -30.76 16.82 21.10
N ALA A 32 -31.53 16.33 20.12
CA ALA A 32 -32.98 16.36 20.13
C ALA A 32 -33.49 14.91 20.23
N VAL A 33 -34.00 14.54 21.41
CA VAL A 33 -34.75 13.31 21.63
C VAL A 33 -36.19 13.58 21.20
N VAL A 34 -36.62 12.98 20.09
CA VAL A 34 -38.04 12.93 19.72
C VAL A 34 -38.65 11.70 20.39
N LEU A 35 -39.31 11.89 21.53
CA LEU A 35 -40.25 10.93 22.09
C LEU A 35 -41.59 11.14 21.39
N ALA A 36 -41.85 10.35 20.34
CA ALA A 36 -43.17 10.26 19.74
C ALA A 36 -44.01 9.23 20.54
N ASP A 37 -44.97 9.77 21.28
CA ASP A 37 -46.04 9.07 21.99
C ASP A 37 -46.88 8.26 20.99
N SER A 38 -46.66 6.94 20.94
CA SER A 38 -47.42 6.02 20.08
C SER A 38 -48.31 5.15 20.94
N ARG A 39 -49.52 5.64 21.22
CA ARG A 39 -50.60 4.89 21.86
C ARG A 39 -50.90 3.61 21.06
N PRO A 40 -51.01 2.42 21.70
CA PRO A 40 -51.49 1.23 21.02
C PRO A 40 -52.97 1.41 20.64
N GLY A 41 -53.25 1.42 19.33
CA GLY A 41 -54.61 1.29 18.83
C GLY A 41 -55.17 -0.12 19.13
N PRO A 42 -56.49 -0.26 19.29
CA PRO A 42 -57.12 -1.55 19.53
C PRO A 42 -56.84 -2.51 18.37
N VAL A 43 -56.25 -3.66 18.72
CA VAL A 43 -55.84 -4.71 17.78
C VAL A 43 -57.09 -5.47 17.34
N THR A 44 -57.39 -5.41 16.04
CA THR A 44 -58.37 -6.32 15.41
C THR A 44 -57.82 -7.74 15.41
N PRO A 45 -58.62 -8.76 15.77
CA PRO A 45 -58.17 -10.14 15.74
C PRO A 45 -57.90 -10.58 14.30
N VAL A 46 -56.63 -10.91 14.03
CA VAL A 46 -56.19 -11.49 12.76
C VAL A 46 -56.71 -12.92 12.69
N VAL A 47 -57.54 -13.20 11.68
CA VAL A 47 -57.99 -14.55 11.33
C VAL A 47 -56.75 -15.41 11.03
N ALA A 48 -56.62 -16.53 11.73
CA ALA A 48 -55.54 -17.50 11.53
C ALA A 48 -55.69 -18.20 10.18
N GLY A 49 -55.18 -17.57 9.12
CA GLY A 49 -54.91 -18.25 7.85
C GLY A 49 -53.66 -19.13 7.98
N GLU A 50 -53.69 -20.29 7.33
CA GLU A 50 -52.56 -21.23 7.26
C GLU A 50 -51.28 -20.50 6.85
N ARG A 51 -50.36 -20.38 7.81
CA ARG A 51 -49.06 -19.74 7.61
C ARG A 51 -48.22 -20.71 6.79
N PRO A 52 -47.76 -20.35 5.58
CA PRO A 52 -46.89 -21.21 4.80
C PRO A 52 -45.62 -21.51 5.61
N SER A 53 -45.29 -22.80 5.72
CA SER A 53 -44.09 -23.27 6.41
C SER A 53 -42.85 -22.57 5.82
N PRO A 54 -41.91 -22.08 6.64
CA PRO A 54 -40.70 -21.43 6.15
C PRO A 54 -39.90 -22.41 5.28
N THR A 55 -39.72 -22.10 4.00
CA THR A 55 -38.80 -22.84 3.14
C THR A 55 -37.40 -22.73 3.74
N ALA A 56 -36.75 -23.87 3.99
CA ALA A 56 -35.38 -23.90 4.49
C ALA A 56 -34.48 -23.10 3.53
N ARG A 57 -33.97 -21.97 4.01
CA ARG A 57 -33.05 -21.12 3.24
C ARG A 57 -31.71 -21.86 3.15
N THR A 58 -31.24 -22.12 1.93
CA THR A 58 -29.89 -22.64 1.70
C THR A 58 -28.89 -21.76 2.45
N ALA A 59 -28.09 -22.36 3.32
CA ALA A 59 -27.05 -21.63 4.05
C ALA A 59 -26.09 -21.02 3.01
N ALA A 60 -26.07 -19.69 2.93
CA ALA A 60 -25.11 -18.99 2.09
C ALA A 60 -23.72 -19.14 2.73
N THR A 61 -22.80 -19.80 2.02
CA THR A 61 -21.40 -19.85 2.42
C THR A 61 -20.84 -18.44 2.36
N ARG A 62 -20.52 -17.85 3.51
CA ARG A 62 -19.88 -16.53 3.58
C ARG A 62 -18.47 -16.66 2.99
N ALA A 63 -18.11 -15.76 2.08
CA ALA A 63 -16.73 -15.67 1.59
C ALA A 63 -15.79 -15.51 2.80
N VAL A 64 -14.67 -16.24 2.78
CA VAL A 64 -13.63 -16.11 3.81
C VAL A 64 -13.11 -14.68 3.75
N ALA A 65 -13.22 -13.97 4.87
CA ALA A 65 -12.74 -12.60 4.95
C ALA A 65 -11.21 -12.58 4.88
N HIS A 66 -10.65 -11.56 4.23
CA HIS A 66 -9.21 -11.35 4.17
C HIS A 66 -8.62 -11.08 5.58
N PRO A 67 -7.33 -11.42 5.81
CA PRO A 67 -6.66 -11.14 7.06
C PRO A 67 -6.67 -9.65 7.39
N MET A 68 -7.28 -9.29 8.53
CA MET A 68 -7.41 -7.89 8.96
C MET A 68 -6.07 -7.17 9.13
N CYS A 69 -4.99 -7.92 9.36
CA CYS A 69 -3.68 -7.29 9.49
C CYS A 69 -3.21 -6.71 8.15
N LEU A 70 -3.52 -7.30 6.99
CA LEU A 70 -3.10 -6.76 5.69
C LEU A 70 -3.89 -5.49 5.34
N ILE A 71 -5.16 -5.46 5.70
CA ILE A 71 -6.07 -4.36 5.36
C ILE A 71 -5.56 -3.02 5.89
N GLY A 72 -5.60 -2.01 5.03
CA GLY A 72 -5.19 -0.64 5.32
C GLY A 72 -4.02 -0.17 4.47
N SER A 73 -3.38 0.91 4.93
CA SER A 73 -2.33 1.60 4.19
C SER A 73 -0.95 1.32 4.74
N TRP A 74 0.00 1.13 3.84
CA TRP A 74 1.36 0.73 4.15
C TRP A 74 2.36 1.51 3.31
N ARG A 75 3.57 1.68 3.84
CA ARG A 75 4.70 2.24 3.12
C ARG A 75 5.90 1.33 3.28
N THR A 76 6.58 0.99 2.20
CA THR A 76 7.84 0.24 2.28
C THR A 76 8.90 1.10 2.95
N VAL A 77 9.58 0.55 3.94
CA VAL A 77 10.67 1.22 4.68
C VAL A 77 12.04 0.64 4.34
N ASP A 78 12.07 -0.63 3.93
CA ASP A 78 13.24 -1.34 3.45
C ASP A 78 12.75 -2.42 2.49
N GLU A 79 13.27 -2.44 1.27
CA GLU A 79 12.80 -3.34 0.24
C GLU A 79 13.95 -3.72 -0.68
N THR A 80 14.07 -5.01 -0.97
CA THR A 80 15.01 -5.57 -1.94
C THR A 80 14.22 -6.29 -3.01
N LEU A 81 14.42 -5.86 -4.26
CA LEU A 81 13.79 -6.41 -5.45
C LEU A 81 14.86 -7.03 -6.34
N MET A 82 14.58 -8.21 -6.88
CA MET A 82 15.45 -8.83 -7.88
C MET A 82 15.06 -8.34 -9.26
N VAL A 83 15.87 -7.45 -9.84
CA VAL A 83 15.54 -6.76 -11.09
C VAL A 83 16.42 -7.24 -12.23
N LYS A 84 15.79 -7.66 -13.32
CA LYS A 84 16.43 -7.90 -14.62
C LYS A 84 16.72 -6.55 -15.29
N PHE A 85 17.84 -5.92 -14.95
CA PHE A 85 18.21 -4.60 -15.47
C PHE A 85 18.77 -4.68 -16.90
N TYR A 86 19.65 -5.65 -17.16
CA TYR A 86 20.16 -5.96 -18.49
C TYR A 86 19.55 -7.29 -18.97
N ASN A 87 19.30 -7.42 -20.28
CA ASN A 87 18.60 -8.58 -20.84
C ASN A 87 19.45 -9.87 -20.78
N ASP A 88 20.77 -9.72 -20.86
CA ASP A 88 21.78 -10.77 -20.91
C ASP A 88 22.35 -11.15 -19.54
N GLU A 89 22.07 -10.37 -18.49
CA GLU A 89 22.58 -10.60 -17.14
C GLU A 89 21.53 -11.15 -16.19
N ASP A 90 21.92 -11.90 -15.16
CA ASP A 90 20.98 -12.38 -14.15
C ASP A 90 20.28 -11.22 -13.39
N PRO A 91 19.08 -11.45 -12.82
CA PRO A 91 18.44 -10.45 -11.97
C PRO A 91 19.35 -10.04 -10.80
N MET A 92 19.43 -8.74 -10.54
CA MET A 92 20.28 -8.16 -9.51
C MET A 92 19.44 -7.58 -8.37
N PRO A 93 19.94 -7.65 -7.12
CA PRO A 93 19.26 -7.04 -6.00
C PRO A 93 19.38 -5.52 -6.08
N LEU A 94 18.25 -4.84 -6.20
CA LEU A 94 18.15 -3.40 -6.00
C LEU A 94 17.36 -3.12 -4.72
N THR A 95 17.80 -2.11 -3.99
CA THR A 95 17.18 -1.69 -2.73
C THR A 95 16.36 -0.42 -2.90
N THR A 96 15.25 -0.31 -2.17
CA THR A 96 14.38 0.86 -2.21
C THR A 96 13.60 1.04 -0.91
N SER A 97 12.87 2.15 -0.85
CA SER A 97 11.84 2.42 0.15
C SER A 97 10.86 3.44 -0.42
N GLY A 98 9.69 3.53 0.19
CA GLY A 98 8.75 4.62 -0.03
C GLY A 98 7.61 4.34 -0.99
N ARG A 99 7.52 3.13 -1.56
CA ARG A 99 6.29 2.67 -2.25
C ARG A 99 5.15 2.66 -1.25
N VAL A 100 3.96 3.09 -1.66
CA VAL A 100 2.78 3.12 -0.81
C VAL A 100 1.75 2.13 -1.33
N PHE A 101 1.25 1.28 -0.46
CA PHE A 101 0.24 0.28 -0.77
C PHE A 101 -1.02 0.52 0.05
N GLU A 102 -2.16 0.24 -0.53
CA GLU A 102 -3.47 0.22 0.13
C GLU A 102 -4.15 -1.10 -0.18
N PHE A 103 -4.45 -1.89 0.85
CA PHE A 103 -5.21 -3.13 0.73
C PHE A 103 -6.62 -2.95 1.26
N ARG A 104 -7.63 -3.24 0.44
CA ARG A 104 -9.05 -3.08 0.78
C ARG A 104 -9.70 -4.42 1.12
N PRO A 105 -10.72 -4.44 2.00
CA PRO A 105 -11.37 -5.68 2.42
C PRO A 105 -12.00 -6.51 1.28
N ASP A 106 -12.34 -5.85 0.17
CA ASP A 106 -12.96 -6.46 -1.01
C ASP A 106 -11.98 -7.22 -1.92
N GLY A 107 -10.69 -7.27 -1.56
CA GLY A 107 -9.65 -7.93 -2.36
C GLY A 107 -9.10 -7.05 -3.47
N THR A 108 -9.39 -5.74 -3.46
CA THR A 108 -8.71 -4.76 -4.32
C THR A 108 -7.61 -4.04 -3.57
N GLY A 109 -6.64 -3.51 -4.30
CA GLY A 109 -5.60 -2.67 -3.74
C GLY A 109 -5.03 -1.69 -4.75
N THR A 110 -4.26 -0.74 -4.24
CA THR A 110 -3.55 0.24 -5.06
C THR A 110 -2.12 0.38 -4.55
N GLU A 111 -1.17 0.38 -5.48
CA GLU A 111 0.22 0.74 -5.27
C GLU A 111 0.47 2.14 -5.85
N ARG A 112 1.23 2.98 -5.15
CA ARG A 112 1.68 4.28 -5.62
C ARG A 112 3.19 4.45 -5.49
N LEU A 113 3.77 5.01 -6.54
CA LEU A 113 5.17 5.39 -6.63
C LEU A 113 5.23 6.90 -6.90
N ASP A 114 5.83 7.64 -5.98
CA ASP A 114 6.14 9.06 -6.15
C ASP A 114 7.66 9.20 -6.20
N ASN A 115 8.20 9.16 -7.42
CA ASN A 115 9.65 9.22 -7.69
C ASN A 115 10.47 8.23 -6.85
N VAL A 116 9.93 7.02 -6.65
CA VAL A 116 10.57 5.97 -5.85
C VAL A 116 11.85 5.53 -6.54
N THR A 117 12.98 5.58 -5.83
CA THR A 117 14.28 5.23 -6.37
C THR A 117 14.72 3.86 -5.88
N LEU A 118 15.03 2.97 -6.82
CA LEU A 118 15.73 1.71 -6.58
C LEU A 118 17.21 1.93 -6.87
N SER A 119 18.09 1.43 -5.99
CA SER A 119 19.54 1.58 -6.11
C SER A 119 20.26 0.24 -5.95
N GLY A 120 21.27 0.02 -6.78
CA GLY A 120 22.12 -1.18 -6.73
C GLY A 120 23.45 -0.92 -7.44
N SER A 121 24.19 -1.99 -7.74
CA SER A 121 25.44 -1.91 -8.48
C SER A 121 25.69 -3.15 -9.32
N PHE A 122 26.36 -2.97 -10.47
CA PHE A 122 26.82 -4.05 -11.34
C PHE A 122 28.24 -3.77 -11.81
N GLU A 123 29.14 -4.74 -11.65
CA GLU A 123 30.57 -4.61 -11.98
C GLU A 123 31.25 -3.34 -11.41
N GLY A 124 30.83 -2.93 -10.20
CA GLY A 124 31.34 -1.73 -9.54
C GLY A 124 30.72 -0.40 -10.02
N ASN A 125 29.82 -0.43 -11.00
CA ASN A 125 29.07 0.73 -11.47
C ASN A 125 27.73 0.84 -10.75
N ALA A 126 27.30 2.07 -10.44
CA ALA A 126 26.00 2.30 -9.82
C ALA A 126 24.86 2.09 -10.83
N LEU A 127 23.84 1.35 -10.41
CA LEU A 127 22.56 1.21 -11.11
C LEU A 127 21.48 1.97 -10.35
N ARG A 128 20.59 2.63 -11.07
CA ARG A 128 19.46 3.33 -10.48
C ARG A 128 18.22 3.17 -11.34
N MET A 129 17.08 2.92 -10.71
CA MET A 129 15.77 2.99 -11.37
C MET A 129 14.87 3.97 -10.63
N VAL A 130 14.05 4.72 -11.35
CA VAL A 130 13.09 5.66 -10.77
C VAL A 130 11.69 5.30 -11.26
N GLY A 131 10.82 4.98 -10.32
CA GLY A 131 9.44 4.58 -10.55
C GLY A 131 8.48 5.72 -10.22
N ASN A 132 7.50 5.94 -11.11
CA ASN A 132 6.47 6.94 -10.90
C ASN A 132 5.13 6.49 -11.47
N GLY A 133 4.05 6.77 -10.74
CA GLY A 133 2.67 6.44 -11.14
C GLY A 133 1.95 5.57 -10.10
N SER A 134 0.92 4.87 -10.53
CA SER A 134 0.09 4.01 -9.69
C SER A 134 -0.38 2.75 -10.41
N THR A 135 -0.58 1.68 -9.65
CA THR A 135 -1.17 0.44 -10.15
C THR A 135 -2.32 0.03 -9.25
N ASP A 136 -3.49 -0.21 -9.84
CA ASP A 136 -4.57 -0.92 -9.18
C ASP A 136 -4.40 -2.43 -9.40
N PHE A 137 -4.68 -3.20 -8.36
CA PHE A 137 -4.52 -4.65 -8.39
C PHE A 137 -5.62 -5.38 -7.62
N THR A 138 -5.77 -6.67 -7.91
CA THR A 138 -6.57 -7.61 -7.12
C THR A 138 -5.64 -8.53 -6.34
N TRP A 139 -6.07 -8.92 -5.15
CA TRP A 139 -5.29 -9.75 -4.26
C TRP A 139 -6.18 -10.68 -3.43
N SER A 140 -5.57 -11.71 -2.88
CA SER A 140 -6.15 -12.57 -1.86
C SER A 140 -5.07 -12.97 -0.86
N ALA A 141 -5.47 -13.46 0.31
CA ALA A 141 -4.51 -13.92 1.30
C ALA A 141 -5.08 -14.97 2.26
N THR A 142 -4.18 -15.81 2.76
CA THR A 142 -4.37 -16.66 3.95
C THR A 142 -3.69 -16.00 5.16
N ASP A 143 -3.55 -16.71 6.27
CA ASP A 143 -2.85 -16.24 7.47
C ASP A 143 -1.34 -16.00 7.27
N LYS A 144 -0.74 -16.56 6.22
CA LYS A 144 0.71 -16.52 5.98
C LYS A 144 1.12 -16.14 4.56
N VAL A 145 0.20 -16.25 3.62
CA VAL A 145 0.50 -16.07 2.20
C VAL A 145 -0.40 -14.99 1.63
N ILE A 146 0.19 -14.08 0.88
CA ILE A 146 -0.51 -13.11 0.06
C ILE A 146 -0.32 -13.49 -1.42
N THR A 147 -1.34 -13.25 -2.23
CA THR A 147 -1.31 -13.52 -3.67
C THR A 147 -1.81 -12.31 -4.43
N TYR A 148 -0.96 -11.73 -5.26
CA TYR A 148 -1.33 -10.67 -6.21
C TYR A 148 -1.81 -11.33 -7.51
N ILE A 149 -3.09 -11.16 -7.81
CA ILE A 149 -3.77 -11.92 -8.86
C ILE A 149 -3.65 -11.17 -10.19
N ASP A 150 -4.11 -9.92 -10.23
CA ASP A 150 -4.10 -9.09 -11.44
C ASP A 150 -3.56 -7.69 -11.16
N ARG A 151 -2.91 -7.11 -12.17
CA ARG A 151 -2.73 -5.65 -12.30
C ARG A 151 -3.81 -5.14 -13.23
N THR A 152 -4.86 -4.57 -12.66
CA THR A 152 -6.10 -4.24 -13.38
C THR A 152 -5.99 -2.92 -14.13
N ARG A 153 -5.22 -1.96 -13.60
CA ARG A 153 -4.92 -0.66 -14.22
C ARG A 153 -3.54 -0.21 -13.78
N THR A 154 -2.79 0.43 -14.68
CA THR A 154 -1.51 1.03 -14.32
C THR A 154 -1.16 2.17 -15.25
N ASP A 155 -0.53 3.21 -14.71
CA ASP A 155 0.17 4.27 -15.42
C ASP A 155 1.64 4.36 -14.99
N VAL A 156 2.14 3.31 -14.33
CA VAL A 156 3.51 3.28 -13.80
C VAL A 156 4.52 3.30 -14.93
N THR A 157 5.58 4.08 -14.73
CA THR A 157 6.77 4.10 -15.57
C THR A 157 8.02 3.85 -14.73
N TRP A 158 8.99 3.18 -15.33
CA TRP A 158 10.33 2.95 -14.76
C TRP A 158 11.39 3.57 -15.67
N ALA A 159 12.11 4.56 -15.16
CA ALA A 159 13.28 5.12 -15.82
C ALA A 159 14.56 4.44 -15.32
N PHE A 160 15.37 3.92 -16.22
CA PHE A 160 16.58 3.13 -15.93
C PHE A 160 17.83 3.98 -16.14
N TYR A 161 18.75 3.96 -15.20
CA TYR A 161 19.99 4.73 -15.23
C TYR A 161 21.20 3.86 -14.91
N ASP A 162 22.26 4.02 -15.68
CA ASP A 162 23.59 3.50 -15.38
C ASP A 162 24.65 4.62 -15.53
N GLN A 163 25.94 4.25 -15.59
CA GLN A 163 27.04 5.22 -15.75
C GLN A 163 26.92 6.14 -16.97
N ARG A 164 26.10 5.79 -17.96
CA ARG A 164 25.84 6.59 -19.18
C ARG A 164 24.73 7.62 -18.99
N GLY A 165 24.01 7.59 -17.86
CA GLY A 165 22.83 8.40 -17.63
C GLY A 165 21.53 7.61 -17.86
N LEU A 166 20.47 8.28 -18.33
CA LEU A 166 19.19 7.65 -18.65
C LEU A 166 19.39 6.69 -19.83
N VAL A 167 19.11 5.41 -19.60
CA VAL A 167 19.23 4.34 -20.61
C VAL A 167 17.89 4.12 -21.30
N ASP A 168 16.81 4.02 -20.54
CA ASP A 168 15.48 3.72 -21.05
C ASP A 168 14.38 4.22 -20.10
N THR A 169 13.15 4.32 -20.59
CA THR A 169 11.95 4.51 -19.79
C THR A 169 10.85 3.57 -20.27
N GLN A 170 10.44 2.65 -19.40
CA GLN A 170 9.49 1.60 -19.75
C GLN A 170 8.17 1.78 -19.00
N PRO A 171 7.02 1.78 -19.69
CA PRO A 171 5.74 1.71 -19.04
C PRO A 171 5.48 0.29 -18.51
N VAL A 172 4.85 0.18 -17.34
CA VAL A 172 4.29 -1.08 -16.86
C VAL A 172 2.95 -1.32 -17.57
N THR A 173 2.69 -2.57 -17.92
CA THR A 173 1.41 -2.97 -18.53
C THR A 173 0.51 -3.66 -17.51
N ALA A 174 -0.79 -3.37 -17.61
CA ALA A 174 -1.80 -4.17 -16.95
C ALA A 174 -1.63 -5.64 -17.38
N LYS A 175 -1.74 -6.55 -16.42
CA LYS A 175 -1.49 -7.98 -16.63
C LYS A 175 -2.43 -8.77 -15.74
N GLN A 176 -3.21 -9.64 -16.36
CA GLN A 176 -4.06 -10.58 -15.64
C GLN A 176 -3.29 -11.87 -15.34
N GLY A 177 -3.71 -12.57 -14.29
CA GLY A 177 -3.13 -13.86 -13.90
C GLY A 177 -1.65 -13.78 -13.57
N VAL A 178 -1.21 -12.69 -12.92
CA VAL A 178 0.14 -12.56 -12.37
C VAL A 178 0.41 -13.71 -11.40
N ASN A 179 -0.53 -13.93 -10.47
CA ASN A 179 -0.46 -14.98 -9.45
C ASN A 179 0.89 -15.01 -8.72
N GLU A 180 1.39 -13.84 -8.36
CA GLU A 180 2.60 -13.70 -7.55
C GLU A 180 2.26 -14.03 -6.10
N VAL A 181 3.04 -14.92 -5.50
CA VAL A 181 2.75 -15.52 -4.19
C VAL A 181 3.92 -15.24 -3.27
N ASP A 182 3.63 -14.54 -2.18
CA ASP A 182 4.61 -14.16 -1.18
C ASP A 182 4.21 -14.65 0.21
N ASP A 183 5.21 -15.03 0.99
CA ASP A 183 5.05 -15.23 2.43
C ASP A 183 5.02 -13.87 3.11
N TYR A 184 4.14 -13.70 4.09
CA TYR A 184 4.10 -12.48 4.89
C TYR A 184 3.91 -12.75 6.38
N SER A 185 4.27 -11.76 7.18
CA SER A 185 3.94 -11.71 8.61
C SER A 185 3.57 -10.29 9.02
N CYS A 186 2.61 -10.16 9.93
CA CYS A 186 2.18 -8.90 10.51
C CYS A 186 2.49 -8.89 12.01
N GLN A 187 3.16 -7.85 12.50
CA GLN A 187 3.35 -7.60 13.94
C GLN A 187 3.06 -6.14 14.25
N GLY A 188 1.88 -5.88 14.84
CA GLY A 188 1.44 -4.52 15.15
C GLY A 188 1.34 -3.64 13.89
N THR A 189 2.20 -2.63 13.81
CA THR A 189 2.27 -1.67 12.69
C THR A 189 3.33 -2.05 11.64
N GLN A 190 3.89 -3.24 11.71
CA GLN A 190 4.89 -3.74 10.77
C GLN A 190 4.34 -4.92 9.98
N LEU A 191 4.62 -4.93 8.69
CA LEU A 191 4.42 -6.07 7.80
C LEU A 191 5.76 -6.41 7.17
N VAL A 192 6.07 -7.69 7.08
CA VAL A 192 7.24 -8.21 6.37
C VAL A 192 6.74 -9.19 5.33
N GLU A 193 7.21 -9.03 4.10
CA GLU A 193 6.88 -9.86 2.95
C GLU A 193 8.17 -10.39 2.32
N SER A 194 8.15 -11.61 1.79
CA SER A 194 9.29 -12.22 1.12
C SER A 194 8.88 -13.41 0.26
N ASN A 195 9.72 -13.79 -0.69
CA ASN A 195 9.53 -15.03 -1.44
C ASN A 195 10.87 -15.72 -1.78
N GLY A 196 10.78 -16.90 -2.39
CA GLY A 196 11.94 -17.72 -2.75
C GLY A 196 12.82 -17.14 -3.87
N SER A 197 12.42 -16.05 -4.53
CA SER A 197 13.22 -15.42 -5.59
C SER A 197 14.32 -14.49 -5.06
N GLY A 198 14.29 -14.18 -3.76
CA GLY A 198 15.17 -13.19 -3.14
C GLY A 198 14.51 -11.83 -2.90
N TYR A 199 13.23 -11.67 -3.27
CA TYR A 199 12.43 -10.52 -2.84
C TYR A 199 12.25 -10.52 -1.33
N ARG A 200 12.39 -9.33 -0.74
CA ARG A 200 12.07 -9.07 0.66
C ARG A 200 11.66 -7.62 0.83
N SER A 201 10.62 -7.38 1.60
CA SER A 201 10.15 -6.03 1.88
C SER A 201 9.63 -5.89 3.31
N VAL A 202 9.95 -4.77 3.95
CA VAL A 202 9.53 -4.37 5.28
C VAL A 202 8.70 -3.10 5.15
N TRP A 203 7.53 -3.12 5.77
CA TRP A 203 6.48 -2.15 5.58
C TRP A 203 6.09 -1.57 6.92
N ALA A 204 5.84 -0.26 6.96
CA ALA A 204 5.26 0.42 8.10
C ALA A 204 3.83 0.84 7.78
N ARG A 205 2.92 0.57 8.71
CA ARG A 205 1.52 1.02 8.59
C ARG A 205 1.49 2.54 8.58
N THR A 206 0.64 3.11 7.73
CA THR A 206 0.44 4.56 7.62
C THR A 206 -1.02 4.92 7.89
N THR A 207 -1.27 6.20 8.13
CA THR A 207 -2.61 6.77 8.25
C THR A 207 -3.11 7.37 6.93
N ALA A 208 -2.40 7.14 5.82
CA ALA A 208 -2.58 7.88 4.56
C ALA A 208 -3.91 7.56 3.85
N SER A 209 -4.45 6.35 4.01
CA SER A 209 -5.77 5.97 3.50
C SER A 209 -6.54 5.16 4.54
N GLY A 210 -7.85 5.44 4.62
CA GLY A 210 -8.91 4.80 5.40
C GLY A 210 -8.49 3.77 6.45
N VAL A 211 -8.72 4.07 7.73
CA VAL A 211 -8.78 3.02 8.75
C VAL A 211 -10.02 2.19 8.45
N TYR A 212 -9.84 1.04 7.82
CA TYR A 212 -10.87 0.01 7.74
C TYR A 212 -10.93 -0.66 9.12
N GLY A 213 -11.53 0.06 10.08
CA GLY A 213 -11.80 -0.38 11.45
C GLY A 213 -13.16 -1.04 11.56
#